data_AF-A0A7V9GMI9-F1
#
_entry.id   AF-A0A7V9GMI9-F1
#
_cell.length_a   1.000
_cell.length_b   1.000
_cell.length_c   1.000
_cell.angle_alpha   90.00
_cell.angle_beta   90.00
_cell.angle_gamma   90.00
#
_symmetry.space_group_name_H-M   'P 1'
#
loop_
_entity.id
_entity.type
_entity.pdbx_description
1 polymer ?
#
loop_
_entity_poly.entity_id
_entity_poly.type
_entity_poly.pdbx_seq_one_letter_code
_entity_poly.pdbx_strand_id
1 'polypeptide(L)' 'MLHKETVEPALLMLANELFKIPELEQFVLVGGTAITLLIANRRSIDIDLF' A
#
# COMPACT_ATOMS: atom_id res chain seq x y z
N MET A 1 4.77 8.99 -10.03
CA MET A 1 5.71 8.24 -9.16
C MET A 1 5.07 8.18 -7.78
N LEU A 2 5.19 7.07 -7.03
CA LEU A 2 4.53 6.94 -5.72
C LEU A 2 5.33 7.64 -4.60
N HIS A 3 4.63 8.27 -3.67
CA HIS A 3 5.15 8.91 -2.47
C HIS A 3 5.49 7.91 -1.36
N LYS A 4 6.51 7.07 -1.61
CA LYS A 4 6.93 5.98 -0.72
C LYS A 4 7.40 6.46 0.65
N GLU A 5 7.79 7.72 0.78
CA GLU A 5 8.16 8.38 2.05
C GLU A 5 6.99 8.52 3.04
N THR A 6 5.76 8.31 2.57
CA THR A 6 4.56 8.40 3.41
C THR A 6 4.19 7.10 4.10
N VAL A 7 4.94 6.03 3.85
CA VAL A 7 4.75 4.71 4.44
C VAL A 7 6.09 4.14 4.87
N GLU A 8 6.08 3.32 5.92
CA GLU A 8 7.31 2.68 6.38
C GLU A 8 7.83 1.68 5.32
N PRO A 9 9.16 1.57 5.11
CA PRO A 9 9.73 0.62 4.15
C PRO A 9 9.25 -0.82 4.37
N ALA A 10 9.08 -1.24 5.63
CA ALA A 10 8.59 -2.58 5.97
C ALA A 10 7.15 -2.81 5.49
N LEU A 11 6.29 -1.78 5.52
CA LEU A 11 4.91 -1.87 5.04
C LEU A 11 4.86 -2.01 3.52
N LEU A 12 5.71 -1.28 2.79
CA LEU A 12 5.86 -1.44 1.34
C LEU A 12 6.37 -2.83 0.97
N MET A 13 7.33 -3.36 1.72
CA MET A 13 7.82 -4.73 1.51
C MET A 13 6.69 -5.73 1.73
N LEU A 14 5.96 -5.63 2.84
CA LEU A 14 4.84 -6.51 3.13
C LEU A 14 3.75 -6.44 2.05
N ALA A 15 3.35 -5.24 1.61
CA ALA A 15 2.37 -5.08 0.55
C ALA A 15 2.82 -5.74 -0.77
N ASN A 16 4.10 -5.61 -1.13
CA ASN A 16 4.64 -6.28 -2.31
C ASN A 16 4.63 -7.81 -2.18
N GLU A 17 4.87 -8.37 -0.99
CA GLU A 17 4.76 -9.81 -0.77
C GLU A 17 3.30 -10.29 -0.81
N LEU A 18 2.35 -9.51 -0.28
CA LEU A 18 0.92 -9.83 -0.36
C LEU A 18 0.45 -9.93 -1.81
N PHE A 19 0.85 -9.00 -2.68
CA PHE A 19 0.47 -9.05 -4.11
C PHE A 19 1.12 -10.17 -4.92
N LYS A 20 2.05 -10.95 -4.33
CA LYS A 20 2.59 -12.17 -4.96
C LYS A 20 1.74 -13.41 -4.66
N ILE A 21 0.78 -13.32 -3.73
CA ILE A 21 -0.10 -14.43 -3.35
C ILE A 21 -1.18 -14.57 -4.43
N PRO A 22 -1.30 -15.71 -5.13
CA PRO A 22 -2.27 -15.89 -6.21
C PRO A 22 -3.73 -15.65 -5.78
N GLU A 23 -4.09 -16.04 -4.57
CA GLU A 23 -5.41 -15.85 -3.98
C GLU A 23 -5.78 -14.37 -3.78
N LEU A 24 -4.78 -13.48 -3.79
CA LEU A 24 -4.96 -12.03 -3.66
C LEU A 24 -4.88 -11.29 -4.99
N GLU A 25 -4.77 -11.97 -6.14
CA GLU A 25 -4.60 -11.35 -7.46
C GLU A 25 -5.75 -10.38 -7.82
N GLN A 26 -6.96 -10.62 -7.32
CA GLN A 26 -8.12 -9.77 -7.57
C GLN A 26 -8.23 -8.57 -6.63
N PHE A 27 -7.41 -8.51 -5.59
CA PHE A 27 -7.45 -7.42 -4.60
C PHE A 27 -6.50 -6.30 -5.00
N VAL A 28 -6.90 -5.07 -4.70
CA VAL A 28 -6.07 -3.88 -4.90
C VAL A 28 -5.87 -3.13 -3.60
N LEU A 29 -4.79 -2.35 -3.50
CA LEU A 29 -4.58 -1.44 -2.38
C LEU A 29 -5.60 -0.31 -2.45
N VAL A 30 -6.38 -0.12 -1.38
CA VAL A 30 -7.40 0.92 -1.28
C VAL A 30 -7.17 1.82 -0.07
N GLY A 31 -8.13 2.70 0.19
CA GLY A 31 -8.19 3.47 1.42
C GLY A 31 -7.07 4.51 1.57
N GLY A 32 -6.68 4.72 2.83
CA GLY A 32 -5.75 5.76 3.21
C GLY A 32 -4.35 5.58 2.62
N THR A 33 -3.91 4.33 2.57
CA THR A 33 -2.57 3.96 2.10
C THR A 33 -2.43 4.17 0.60
N ALA A 34 -3.45 3.82 -0.20
CA ALA A 34 -3.46 4.11 -1.63
C ALA A 34 -3.40 5.64 -1.90
N ILE A 35 -4.23 6.42 -1.19
CA ILE A 35 -4.28 7.87 -1.39
C ILE A 35 -2.95 8.53 -1.00
N THR A 36 -2.35 8.16 0.13
CA THR A 36 -1.10 8.79 0.55
C THR A 36 0.06 8.51 -0.39
N LEU A 37 0.11 7.30 -0.98
CA LEU A 37 1.08 6.96 -2.02
C LEU A 37 0.90 7.78 -3.31
N LEU A 38 -0.30 8.31 -3.57
CA LEU A 38 -0.60 9.10 -4.76
C LEU A 38 -0.37 10.61 -4.57
N ILE A 39 -0.69 11.17 -3.41
CA ILE A 39 -0.70 12.64 -3.20
C ILE A 39 0.02 13.13 -1.93
N ALA A 40 0.69 12.24 -1.19
CA ALA A 40 1.43 12.55 0.04
C ALA A 40 0.64 13.33 1.11
N ASN A 41 -0.65 13.06 1.28
CA ASN A 41 -1.49 13.87 2.17
C ASN A 41 -1.22 13.66 3.67
N ARG A 42 -0.65 12.52 4.08
CA ARG A 42 -0.29 12.20 5.48
C ARG A 42 0.72 11.05 5.52
N ARG A 43 0.95 10.46 6.70
CA ARG A 43 1.56 9.13 6.81
C ARG A 43 0.50 8.06 6.99
N SER A 44 0.70 6.87 6.43
CA SER A 44 -0.18 5.72 6.63
C SER A 44 0.60 4.53 7.15
N ILE A 45 -0.03 3.75 8.04
CA ILE A 45 0.53 2.55 8.66
C ILE A 45 -0.33 1.30 8.44
N ASP A 46 -1.45 1.45 7.72
CA ASP A 46 -2.43 0.39 7.49
C ASP A 46 -2.27 -0.20 6.07
N ILE A 47 -2.82 -1.40 5.84
CA ILE A 47 -2.99 -1.98 4.50
C ILE A 47 -4.47 -2.38 4.39
N ASP A 48 -5.19 -1.69 3.51
CA ASP A 48 -6.55 -2.06 3.13
C ASP A 48 -6.53 -2.68 1.74
N LEU A 49 -7.01 -3.93 1.63
CA LEU A 49 -7.17 -4.64 0.36
C LEU A 49 -8.66 -4.86 0.10
N PHE A 50 -9.12 -4.53 -1.10
CA PHE A 50 -10.48 -4.80 -1.56
C PHE A 50 -10.49 -5.26 -3.01
#